data_AF-A0A2N2LWM2-F1
#
_entry.id   AF-A0A2N2LWM2-F1
#
_cell.length_a   1.000
_cell.length_b   1.000
_cell.length_c   1.000
_cell.angle_alpha   90.00
_cell.angle_beta   90.00
_cell.angle_gamma   90.00
#
_symmetry.space_group_name_H-M   'P 1'
#
loop_
_entity.id
_entity.type
_entity.pdbx_description
1 polymer ?
#
loop_
_entity_poly.entity_id
_entity_poly.type
_entity_poly.pdbx_seq_one_letter_code
_entity_poly.pdbx_strand_id
1 'polypeptide(L)'
;TALSVDDVTPSFETAEDGSYALSRPLFIYSDAGVIAEKPQIGAYINFYLTRVNEVIGEVGYFPASDAALDEAKMKLADILK
;
A
#
# COMPACT_ATOMS: atom_id res chain seq x y z
N THR A 1 -4.52 -7.18 -21.84
CA THR A 1 -4.12 -5.77 -21.62
C THR A 1 -5.22 -5.09 -20.84
N ALA A 2 -4.88 -4.24 -19.87
CA ALA A 2 -5.87 -3.52 -19.09
C ALA A 2 -6.61 -2.49 -19.97
N LEU A 3 -7.88 -2.24 -19.66
CA LEU A 3 -8.79 -1.44 -20.49
C LEU A 3 -8.63 0.06 -20.20
N SER A 4 -8.47 0.89 -21.23
CA SER A 4 -8.58 2.35 -21.07
C SER A 4 -10.03 2.75 -20.85
N VAL A 5 -10.27 3.70 -19.94
CA VAL A 5 -11.61 4.22 -19.60
C VAL A 5 -11.59 5.73 -19.82
N ASP A 6 -12.50 6.25 -20.64
CA ASP A 6 -12.59 7.67 -21.00
C ASP A 6 -11.23 8.25 -21.45
N ASP A 7 -10.55 7.53 -22.34
CA ASP A 7 -9.19 7.84 -22.86
C ASP A 7 -8.06 7.84 -21.81
N VAL A 8 -8.34 7.47 -20.55
CA VAL A 8 -7.34 7.28 -19.50
C VAL A 8 -6.85 5.83 -19.49
N THR A 9 -5.55 5.64 -19.68
CA THR A 9 -4.91 4.31 -19.66
C THR A 9 -4.39 4.00 -18.26
N PRO A 10 -4.53 2.77 -17.75
CA PRO A 10 -3.97 2.39 -16.46
C PRO A 10 -2.44 2.45 -16.48
N SER A 11 -1.89 3.32 -15.63
CA SER A 11 -0.47 3.46 -15.34
C SER A 11 -0.27 3.76 -13.85
N PHE A 12 0.97 3.70 -13.37
CA PHE A 12 1.30 4.15 -12.01
C PHE A 12 0.84 5.58 -11.77
N GLU A 13 1.12 6.50 -12.72
CA GLU A 13 0.74 7.91 -12.61
C GLU A 13 -0.78 8.08 -12.46
N THR A 14 -1.56 7.47 -13.36
CA THR A 14 -3.02 7.61 -13.34
C THR A 14 -3.69 6.87 -12.18
N ALA A 15 -2.99 5.87 -11.61
CA ALA A 15 -3.46 5.14 -10.45
C ALA A 15 -3.19 5.91 -9.15
N GLU A 16 -2.02 6.53 -9.06
CA GLU A 16 -1.58 7.32 -7.91
C GLU A 16 -2.37 8.64 -7.80
N ASP A 17 -2.60 9.34 -8.91
CA ASP A 17 -3.35 10.60 -8.92
C ASP A 17 -4.89 10.42 -8.90
N GLY A 18 -5.36 9.18 -9.01
CA GLY A 18 -6.78 8.81 -9.01
C GLY A 18 -7.54 9.13 -10.29
N SER A 19 -6.87 9.57 -11.36
CA SER A 19 -7.50 9.87 -12.66
C SER A 19 -8.00 8.62 -13.38
N TYR A 20 -7.36 7.46 -13.19
CA TYR A 20 -7.89 6.19 -13.69
C TYR A 20 -9.01 5.70 -12.78
N ALA A 21 -10.24 5.82 -13.25
CA ALA A 21 -11.47 5.63 -12.47
C ALA A 21 -11.63 4.24 -11.82
N LEU A 22 -10.92 3.23 -12.31
CA LEU A 22 -10.96 1.86 -11.78
C LEU A 22 -9.82 1.54 -10.81
N SER A 23 -8.96 2.52 -10.49
CA SER A 23 -7.91 2.38 -9.48
C SER A 23 -8.51 2.13 -8.10
N ARG A 24 -7.99 1.12 -7.40
CA ARG A 24 -8.46 0.74 -6.07
C ARG A 24 -7.27 0.62 -5.12
N PRO A 25 -7.11 1.55 -4.16
CA PRO A 25 -6.09 1.39 -3.14
C PRO A 25 -6.38 0.17 -2.25
N LEU A 26 -5.33 -0.56 -1.90
CA LEU A 26 -5.40 -1.65 -0.94
C LEU A 26 -4.96 -1.15 0.43
N PHE A 27 -5.70 -1.53 1.47
CA PHE A 27 -5.43 -1.15 2.84
C PHE A 27 -5.23 -2.39 3.70
N ILE A 28 -4.29 -2.30 4.65
CA ILE A 28 -4.15 -3.26 5.74
C ILE A 28 -4.89 -2.72 6.95
N TYR A 29 -5.81 -3.51 7.50
CA TYR A 29 -6.53 -3.21 8.73
C TYR A 29 -6.07 -4.14 9.85
N SER A 30 -5.67 -3.57 10.97
CA SER A 30 -5.37 -4.30 12.20
C SER A 30 -5.75 -3.47 13.40
N ASP A 31 -6.19 -4.13 14.47
CA ASP A 31 -6.44 -3.48 15.75
C ASP A 31 -5.12 -3.03 16.38
N ALA A 32 -5.10 -1.81 16.94
CA ALA A 32 -3.90 -1.22 17.53
C ALA A 32 -3.47 -1.95 18.82
N GLY A 33 -4.44 -2.40 19.63
CA GLY A 33 -4.17 -3.20 20.82
C GLY A 33 -3.52 -4.53 20.46
N VAL A 34 -4.03 -5.21 19.42
CA VAL A 34 -3.45 -6.46 18.91
C VAL A 34 -2.02 -6.26 18.39
N ILE A 35 -1.72 -5.15 17.70
CA ILE A 35 -0.35 -4.83 17.25
C ILE A 35 0.58 -4.66 18.46
N ALA A 36 0.14 -3.94 19.50
CA ALA A 36 0.93 -3.68 20.70
C ALA A 36 1.14 -4.97 21.54
N GLU A 37 0.10 -5.80 21.68
CA GLU A 37 0.15 -7.05 22.46
C GLU A 37 0.97 -8.16 21.78
N LYS A 38 1.03 -8.17 20.45
CA LYS A 38 1.67 -9.23 19.65
C LYS A 38 2.73 -8.65 18.71
N PRO A 39 3.99 -8.49 19.16
CA PRO A 39 5.06 -7.83 18.40
C PRO A 39 5.29 -8.40 16.99
N GLN A 40 5.04 -9.70 16.78
CA GLN A 40 5.15 -10.33 15.47
C GLN A 40 4.19 -9.78 14.42
N ILE A 41 3.04 -9.22 14.83
CA ILE A 41 2.08 -8.59 13.93
C ILE A 41 2.64 -7.25 13.44
N GLY A 42 3.12 -6.40 14.35
CA GLY A 42 3.81 -5.17 13.99
C GLY A 42 5.03 -5.43 13.09
N ALA A 43 5.81 -6.46 13.40
CA ALA A 43 6.96 -6.86 12.58
C ALA A 43 6.54 -7.28 11.16
N TYR A 44 5.46 -8.05 11.01
CA TYR A 44 4.95 -8.44 9.69
C TYR A 44 4.42 -7.25 8.90
N ILE A 45 3.66 -6.35 9.52
CA ILE A 45 3.16 -5.14 8.84
C ILE A 45 4.34 -4.27 8.39
N ASN A 46 5.36 -4.07 9.25
CA ASN A 46 6.56 -3.35 8.88
C ASN A 46 7.32 -4.02 7.73
N PHE A 47 7.46 -5.34 7.75
CA PHE A 47 8.06 -6.11 6.65
C PHE A 47 7.28 -5.87 5.34
N TYR A 48 5.96 -5.99 5.36
CA TYR A 48 5.12 -5.74 4.19
C TYR A 48 5.34 -4.31 3.66
N LEU A 49 5.21 -3.28 4.50
CA LEU A 49 5.38 -1.88 4.10
C LEU A 49 6.80 -1.54 3.61
N THR A 50 7.80 -2.31 4.03
CA THR A 50 9.19 -2.13 3.61
C THR A 50 9.49 -2.83 2.28
N ARG A 51 8.85 -3.97 2.02
CA ARG A 51 9.24 -4.90 0.95
C ARG A 51 8.25 -5.05 -0.18
N VAL A 52 6.99 -4.61 -0.01
CA VAL A 52 5.91 -4.86 -0.98
C VAL A 52 6.29 -4.42 -2.40
N ASN A 53 6.92 -3.26 -2.55
CA ASN A 53 7.30 -2.73 -3.86
C ASN A 53 8.40 -3.56 -4.57
N GLU A 54 9.11 -4.45 -3.87
CA GLU A 54 10.09 -5.37 -4.48
C GLU A 54 9.42 -6.45 -5.36
N VAL A 55 8.15 -6.79 -5.10
CA VAL A 55 7.45 -7.90 -5.78
C VAL A 55 6.12 -7.49 -6.44
N ILE A 56 5.58 -6.32 -6.11
CA ILE A 56 4.23 -5.89 -6.47
C ILE A 56 3.98 -5.85 -8.00
N GLY A 57 5.02 -5.49 -8.76
CA GLY A 57 4.95 -5.43 -10.22
C GLY A 57 4.84 -6.82 -10.88
N GLU A 58 5.46 -7.84 -10.29
CA GLU A 58 5.41 -9.23 -10.80
C GLU A 58 4.01 -9.83 -10.68
N VAL A 59 3.22 -9.36 -9.70
CA VAL A 59 1.85 -9.82 -9.44
C VAL A 59 0.78 -8.91 -10.05
N GLY A 60 1.17 -7.94 -10.89
CA GLY A 60 0.25 -7.16 -11.72
C GLY A 60 -0.38 -5.94 -11.05
N TYR A 61 0.20 -5.46 -9.95
CA TYR A 61 -0.22 -4.23 -9.27
C TYR A 61 0.74 -3.07 -9.57
N PHE A 62 0.23 -1.85 -9.48
CA PHE A 62 1.08 -0.66 -9.41
C PHE A 62 1.68 -0.54 -7.99
N PRO A 63 2.94 -0.12 -7.86
CA PRO A 63 3.54 0.11 -6.56
C PRO A 63 2.80 1.22 -5.81
N ALA A 64 2.83 1.17 -4.48
CA ALA A 64 2.41 2.31 -3.67
C ALA A 64 3.51 3.38 -3.71
N SER A 65 3.16 4.66 -3.69
CA SER A 65 4.15 5.73 -3.57
C SER A 65 4.92 5.66 -2.26
N ASP A 66 6.16 6.16 -2.29
CA ASP A 66 7.01 6.25 -1.09
C ASP A 66 6.32 7.07 0.00
N ALA A 67 5.62 8.14 -0.37
CA ALA A 67 4.85 8.96 0.56
C ALA A 67 3.76 8.17 1.29
N ALA A 68 2.97 7.36 0.58
CA ALA A 68 1.93 6.53 1.19
C ALA A 68 2.52 5.45 2.10
N LEU A 69 3.63 4.81 1.69
CA LEU A 69 4.32 3.81 2.51
C LEU A 69 4.95 4.43 3.76
N ASP A 70 5.55 5.60 3.66
CA ASP A 70 6.17 6.29 4.78
C ASP A 70 5.12 6.80 5.77
N GLU A 71 3.97 7.29 5.29
CA GLU A 71 2.83 7.61 6.15
C GLU A 71 2.33 6.37 6.92
N ALA A 72 2.20 5.22 6.25
CA ALA A 72 1.79 3.98 6.88
C ALA A 72 2.82 3.48 7.93
N LYS A 73 4.12 3.61 7.64
CA LYS A 73 5.19 3.27 8.60
C LYS A 73 5.17 4.21 9.80
N MET A 74 4.94 5.50 9.62
CA MET A 74 4.80 6.46 10.73
C MET A 74 3.63 6.10 11.63
N LYS A 75 2.46 5.78 11.06
CA LYS A 75 1.28 5.30 11.82
C LYS A 75 1.59 4.03 12.61
N LEU A 76 2.29 3.07 12.00
CA LEU A 76 2.72 1.86 12.70
C LEU A 76 3.71 2.18 13.84
N ALA A 77 4.68 3.06 13.60
CA ALA A 77 5.64 3.47 14.61
C ALA A 77 4.97 4.16 15.79
N ASP A 78 3.91 4.95 15.57
CA ASP A 78 3.13 5.58 16.63
C ASP A 78 2.37 4.57 17.51
N ILE A 79 1.91 3.45 16.93
CA ILE A 79 1.26 2.36 17.68
C ILE A 79 2.26 1.56 18.52
N LEU A 80 3.52 1.46 18.06
CA LEU A 80 4.57 0.66 18.70
C LEU A 80 5.39 1.42 19.76
N LYS A 81 5.11 2.71 19.96
CA LYS A 81 5.68 3.52 21.05
C LYS A 81 5.08 3.11 22.40
#